data_AF-A0A8D8YZ32-F1
#
_entry.id   AF-A0A8D8YZ32-F1
#
_cell.length_a   1.000
_cell.length_b   1.000
_cell.length_c   1.000
_cell.angle_alpha   90.00
_cell.angle_beta   90.00
_cell.angle_gamma   90.00
#
_symmetry.space_group_name_H-M   'P 1'
#
loop_
_entity.id
_entity.type
_entity.pdbx_description
1 polymer ?
#
loop_
_entity_poly.entity_id
_entity_poly.type
_entity_poly.pdbx_seq_one_letter_code
_entity_poly.pdbx_strand_id
1 'polypeptide(L)'
;MNKIIQRFCSTSKRWSFEAPIIGTKNLTLQNLENPEKNAQFPYVWLRDNCQCSQCFNDTSKSRIIDLKTNLKTLPIDVEIVTDIDKSVDDNGEPKNLHDKFNNEVEATKMIANSVEENDEPSVTGDINRTYKVKIKWEDKHKSEYSLNWLLERTFTTNNRAKLDQVYKIRQIPWTSEQFEQICSRFNFSDVLNDERILLKWLECLSTYGVAIVTRAGVEIGALKQLASRVGFLKRTQYGETFRVEAKPGKVVLLLKRRKIY
;
A
#
# COMPACT_ATOMS: atom_id res chain seq x y z
N MET A 1 -31.59 -16.19 19.66
CA MET A 1 -31.74 -14.73 19.53
C MET A 1 -30.91 -14.28 18.34
N ASN A 2 -31.51 -13.49 17.45
CA ASN A 2 -31.26 -13.48 16.01
C ASN A 2 -29.81 -13.12 15.59
N LYS A 3 -29.10 -14.07 14.99
CA LYS A 3 -27.86 -13.83 14.25
C LYS A 3 -28.21 -13.23 12.88
N ILE A 4 -28.03 -11.93 12.70
CA ILE A 4 -28.13 -11.31 11.37
C ILE A 4 -26.79 -11.57 10.67
N ILE A 5 -26.76 -12.56 9.77
CA ILE A 5 -25.62 -12.86 8.90
C ILE A 5 -25.86 -12.16 7.57
N GLN A 6 -25.18 -11.04 7.32
CA GLN A 6 -25.20 -10.40 5.99
C GLN A 6 -24.08 -10.98 5.13
N ARG A 7 -24.46 -11.51 3.96
CA ARG A 7 -23.57 -12.10 2.95
C ARG A 7 -23.17 -11.05 1.91
N PHE A 8 -21.97 -11.18 1.39
CA PHE A 8 -21.39 -10.29 0.38
C PHE A 8 -21.30 -10.98 -1.00
N CYS A 9 -21.03 -10.28 -2.12
CA CYS A 9 -21.01 -10.84 -3.49
C CYS A 9 -19.63 -10.75 -4.23
N SER A 10 -19.43 -11.64 -5.21
CA SER A 10 -18.29 -11.90 -6.13
C SER A 10 -16.91 -12.05 -5.46
N THR A 11 -16.10 -11.00 -5.34
CA THR A 11 -14.83 -11.02 -4.58
C THR A 11 -15.03 -10.97 -3.07
N SER A 12 -16.22 -10.52 -2.65
CA SER A 12 -16.58 -10.25 -1.27
C SER A 12 -17.40 -11.38 -0.64
N LYS A 13 -17.89 -12.39 -1.40
CA LYS A 13 -18.56 -13.62 -0.91
C LYS A 13 -17.80 -14.37 0.19
N ARG A 14 -16.53 -14.03 0.32
CA ARG A 14 -15.60 -14.58 1.28
C ARG A 14 -15.75 -14.01 2.69
N TRP A 15 -16.52 -12.97 2.96
CA TRP A 15 -16.59 -12.38 4.30
C TRP A 15 -18.03 -12.22 4.83
N SER A 16 -18.24 -12.18 6.14
CA SER A 16 -19.50 -11.92 6.84
C SER A 16 -19.23 -11.16 8.14
N PHE A 17 -20.24 -10.50 8.68
CA PHE A 17 -20.18 -9.92 10.01
C PHE A 17 -20.99 -10.75 11.00
N GLU A 18 -20.53 -10.80 12.24
CA GLU A 18 -21.42 -11.01 13.38
C GLU A 18 -21.83 -9.65 13.92
N ALA A 19 -23.12 -9.49 14.25
CA ALA A 19 -23.62 -8.27 14.88
C ALA A 19 -22.75 -7.93 16.11
N PRO A 20 -22.45 -6.64 16.36
CA PRO A 20 -21.63 -6.24 17.50
C PRO A 20 -22.24 -6.81 18.77
N ILE A 21 -21.56 -7.77 19.40
CA ILE A 21 -21.97 -8.23 20.72
C ILE A 21 -21.66 -7.05 21.65
N ILE A 22 -22.71 -6.45 22.21
CA ILE A 22 -22.64 -5.38 23.21
C ILE A 22 -21.64 -5.83 24.29
N GLY A 23 -20.53 -5.12 24.44
CA GLY A 23 -19.43 -5.44 25.37
C GLY A 23 -18.13 -5.96 24.74
N THR A 24 -18.08 -6.18 23.43
CA THR A 24 -16.83 -6.53 22.74
C THR A 24 -15.97 -5.29 22.45
N LYS A 25 -14.64 -5.43 22.53
CA LYS A 25 -13.68 -4.33 22.27
C LYS A 25 -13.24 -4.24 20.79
N ASN A 26 -13.63 -5.22 19.97
CA ASN A 26 -13.16 -5.38 18.61
C ASN A 26 -14.33 -5.59 17.65
N LEU A 27 -14.19 -5.06 16.43
CA LEU A 27 -14.99 -5.42 15.27
C LEU A 27 -14.38 -6.66 14.61
N THR A 28 -15.18 -7.70 14.35
CA THR A 28 -14.71 -8.92 13.67
C THR A 28 -15.32 -9.01 12.27
N LEU A 29 -14.47 -9.01 11.25
CA LEU A 29 -14.81 -9.41 9.89
C LEU A 29 -14.54 -10.92 9.79
N GLN A 30 -15.59 -11.71 9.68
CA GLN A 30 -15.46 -13.14 9.47
C GLN A 30 -15.20 -13.44 8.01
N ASN A 31 -14.40 -14.45 7.73
CA ASN A 31 -14.19 -14.97 6.40
C ASN A 31 -15.01 -16.27 6.23
N LEU A 32 -16.04 -16.23 5.39
CA LEU A 32 -16.98 -17.32 5.08
C LEU A 32 -16.32 -18.54 4.43
N GLU A 33 -15.19 -18.39 3.75
CA GLU A 33 -14.50 -19.52 3.11
C GLU A 33 -13.36 -20.08 3.96
N ASN A 34 -12.73 -19.24 4.77
CA ASN A 34 -11.63 -19.64 5.63
C ASN A 34 -11.71 -18.91 6.98
N PRO A 35 -12.33 -19.52 8.01
CA PRO A 35 -12.46 -18.93 9.33
C PRO A 35 -11.13 -18.55 10.00
N GLU A 36 -10.01 -19.18 9.63
CA GLU A 36 -8.69 -18.82 10.18
C GLU A 36 -8.19 -17.45 9.68
N LYS A 37 -8.80 -16.92 8.62
CA LYS A 37 -8.48 -15.59 8.07
C LYS A 37 -9.36 -14.48 8.64
N ASN A 38 -10.16 -14.73 9.67
CA ASN A 38 -10.95 -13.69 10.33
C ASN A 38 -10.08 -12.49 10.72
N ALA A 39 -10.57 -11.29 10.43
CA ALA A 39 -9.88 -10.05 10.76
C ALA A 39 -10.57 -9.38 11.95
N GLN A 40 -9.78 -8.98 12.94
CA GLN A 40 -10.26 -8.28 14.12
C GLN A 40 -9.66 -6.88 14.15
N PHE A 41 -10.50 -5.87 14.40
CA PHE A 41 -10.11 -4.47 14.49
C PHE A 41 -10.53 -3.91 15.84
N PRO A 42 -9.58 -3.48 16.69
CA PRO A 42 -9.93 -2.81 17.93
C PRO A 42 -10.74 -1.53 17.68
N TYR A 43 -11.82 -1.30 18.43
CA TYR A 43 -12.65 -0.10 18.25
C TYR A 43 -11.87 1.19 18.52
N VAL A 44 -10.94 1.16 19.48
CA VAL A 44 -10.01 2.26 19.72
C VAL A 44 -9.18 2.60 18.48
N TRP A 45 -8.72 1.60 17.73
CA TRP A 45 -7.94 1.81 16.51
C TRP A 45 -8.80 2.36 15.38
N LEU A 46 -10.04 1.86 15.24
CA LEU A 46 -10.99 2.41 14.28
C LEU A 46 -11.23 3.89 14.60
N ARG A 47 -11.59 4.24 15.85
CA ARG A 47 -11.83 5.63 16.26
C ARG A 47 -10.63 6.55 16.02
N ASP A 48 -9.42 6.05 16.25
CA ASP A 48 -8.14 6.74 16.04
C ASP A 48 -7.76 6.92 14.56
N ASN A 49 -8.33 6.11 13.66
CA ASN A 49 -8.08 6.15 12.22
C ASN A 49 -9.32 6.57 11.42
N CYS A 50 -10.26 7.26 12.06
CA CYS A 50 -11.45 7.78 11.40
C CYS A 50 -11.09 8.66 10.18
N GLN A 51 -11.70 8.36 9.04
CA GLN A 51 -11.45 9.00 7.73
C GLN A 51 -12.39 10.19 7.44
N CYS A 52 -13.18 10.66 8.42
CA CYS A 52 -14.07 11.81 8.20
C CYS A 52 -13.26 13.12 8.14
N SER A 53 -13.83 14.15 7.52
CA SER A 53 -13.20 15.47 7.37
C SER A 53 -12.85 16.16 8.69
N GLN A 54 -13.47 15.78 9.82
CA GLN A 54 -13.14 16.29 11.14
C GLN A 54 -11.90 15.62 11.75
N CYS A 55 -11.61 14.36 11.38
CA CYS A 55 -10.54 13.56 11.98
C CYS A 55 -9.34 13.36 11.05
N PHE A 56 -9.54 13.51 9.73
CA PHE A 56 -8.53 13.27 8.72
C PHE A 56 -8.55 14.37 7.66
N ASN A 57 -7.38 14.89 7.35
CA ASN A 57 -7.17 15.82 6.24
C ASN A 57 -6.81 15.03 4.98
N ASP A 58 -7.71 15.02 4.00
CA ASP A 58 -7.51 14.26 2.77
C ASP A 58 -6.40 14.85 1.86
N THR A 59 -6.12 16.15 1.96
CA THR A 59 -5.08 16.80 1.16
C THR A 59 -3.69 16.45 1.67
N SER A 60 -3.45 16.52 2.97
CA SER A 60 -2.14 16.21 3.57
C SER A 60 -1.98 14.74 3.96
N LYS A 61 -3.03 13.93 3.79
CA LYS A 61 -3.12 12.53 4.23
C LYS A 61 -2.70 12.35 5.70
N SER A 62 -3.14 13.26 6.57
CA SER A 62 -2.75 13.32 7.98
C SER A 62 -3.95 13.40 8.92
N ARG A 63 -3.78 12.92 10.14
CA ARG A 63 -4.82 12.99 11.19
C ARG A 63 -4.88 14.40 11.79
N ILE A 64 -6.09 14.84 12.11
CA ILE A 64 -6.40 16.11 12.79
C ILE A 64 -6.82 15.87 14.26
N ILE A 65 -6.90 14.60 14.68
CA ILE A 65 -7.37 14.21 16.02
C ILE A 65 -6.49 14.83 17.11
N ASP A 66 -7.13 15.55 18.05
CA ASP A 66 -6.48 16.12 19.23
C ASP A 66 -6.34 15.06 20.34
N LEU A 67 -5.33 15.22 21.21
CA LEU A 67 -5.08 14.39 22.39
C LEU A 67 -6.27 14.34 23.37
N LYS A 68 -7.16 15.34 23.30
CA LYS A 68 -8.40 15.41 24.10
C LYS A 68 -9.52 14.52 23.57
N THR A 69 -9.38 13.97 22.36
CA THR A 69 -10.41 13.12 21.76
C THR A 69 -10.54 11.83 22.55
N ASN A 70 -11.76 11.51 22.98
CA ASN A 70 -12.01 10.25 23.69
C ASN A 70 -11.97 9.07 22.71
N LEU A 71 -10.84 8.37 22.64
CA LEU A 71 -10.67 7.19 21.79
C LEU A 71 -11.34 5.92 22.35
N LYS A 72 -11.81 5.96 23.60
CA LYS A 72 -12.43 4.80 24.28
C LYS A 72 -13.96 4.76 24.11
N THR A 73 -14.52 5.65 23.29
CA THR A 73 -15.94 5.63 22.94
C THR A 73 -16.31 4.29 22.32
N LEU A 74 -17.42 3.70 22.78
CA LEU A 74 -17.90 2.46 22.22
C LEU A 74 -18.78 2.72 20.98
N PRO A 75 -18.85 1.77 20.05
CA PRO A 75 -19.80 1.84 18.95
C PRO A 75 -21.21 1.57 19.48
N ILE A 76 -22.15 2.43 19.11
CA ILE A 76 -23.59 2.20 19.31
C ILE A 76 -24.11 1.26 18.23
N ASP A 77 -23.66 1.46 16.99
CA ASP A 77 -24.22 0.80 15.82
C ASP A 77 -23.18 0.67 14.72
N VAL A 78 -23.24 -0.45 14.00
CA VAL A 78 -22.32 -0.78 12.91
C VAL A 78 -23.15 -1.29 11.74
N GLU A 79 -23.15 -0.53 10.66
CA GLU A 79 -23.90 -0.81 9.44
C GLU A 79 -22.93 -1.03 8.28
N ILE A 80 -23.29 -1.89 7.33
CA ILE A 80 -22.53 -2.09 6.10
C ILE A 80 -23.38 -1.56 4.96
N VAL A 81 -22.78 -0.68 4.16
CA VAL A 81 -23.45 -0.09 3.01
C VAL A 81 -22.75 -0.57 1.76
N THR A 82 -23.54 -1.04 0.80
CA THR A 82 -23.08 -1.34 -0.54
C THR A 82 -23.35 -0.13 -1.42
N ASP A 83 -22.29 0.51 -1.89
CA ASP A 83 -22.43 1.50 -2.94
C ASP A 83 -22.25 0.75 -4.27
N ILE A 84 -23.34 0.66 -5.04
CA ILE A 84 -23.25 0.36 -6.46
C ILE A 84 -22.76 1.65 -7.08
N ASP A 85 -21.55 1.64 -7.62
CA ASP A 85 -21.04 2.76 -8.39
C ASP A 85 -21.93 2.89 -9.63
N LYS A 86 -23.00 3.67 -9.53
CA LYS A 86 -23.65 4.25 -10.69
C LYS A 86 -22.65 5.28 -11.16
N SER A 87 -21.75 4.90 -12.05
CA SER A 87 -21.00 5.88 -12.83
C SER A 87 -22.04 6.83 -13.43
N VAL A 88 -22.15 8.03 -12.87
CA VAL A 88 -22.97 9.09 -13.40
C VAL A 88 -22.16 9.69 -14.54
N ASP A 89 -22.60 9.46 -15.77
CA ASP A 89 -22.22 10.21 -16.94
C ASP A 89 -22.44 11.72 -16.62
N ASP A 90 -21.51 12.59 -17.01
CA ASP A 90 -21.39 14.01 -16.66
C ASP A 90 -22.57 14.93 -17.08
N ASN A 91 -23.75 14.37 -17.42
CA ASN A 91 -24.91 15.11 -17.93
C ASN A 91 -26.27 14.76 -17.29
N GLY A 92 -26.32 13.99 -16.20
CA GLY A 92 -27.51 13.96 -15.33
C GLY A 92 -28.85 13.55 -15.96
N GLU A 93 -28.90 12.45 -16.73
CA GLU A 93 -30.17 11.80 -17.11
C GLU A 93 -30.14 10.27 -16.94
N PRO A 94 -31.24 9.62 -16.51
CA PRO A 94 -31.30 8.17 -16.34
C PRO A 94 -31.52 7.46 -17.69
N LYS A 95 -30.59 6.57 -18.08
CA LYS A 95 -30.82 5.60 -19.17
C LYS A 95 -31.83 4.54 -18.72
N ASN A 96 -33.10 4.78 -19.00
CA ASN A 96 -34.08 3.71 -19.16
C ASN A 96 -33.75 2.95 -20.45
N LEU A 97 -33.52 1.65 -20.36
CA LEU A 97 -33.69 0.77 -21.52
C LEU A 97 -34.51 -0.44 -21.10
N HIS A 98 -35.83 -0.28 -21.23
CA HIS A 98 -36.76 -1.38 -21.35
C HIS A 98 -36.71 -1.91 -22.79
N ASP A 99 -36.82 -3.24 -22.88
CA ASP A 99 -37.31 -4.03 -24.01
C ASP A 99 -36.46 -4.14 -25.29
N LYS A 100 -35.96 -5.37 -25.52
CA LYS A 100 -36.35 -6.17 -26.68
C LYS A 100 -35.98 -7.65 -26.49
N PHE A 101 -37.03 -8.46 -26.34
CA PHE A 101 -37.02 -9.91 -26.42
C PHE A 101 -37.01 -10.38 -27.89
N ASN A 102 -36.31 -11.49 -28.12
CA ASN A 102 -36.52 -12.58 -29.09
C ASN A 102 -36.12 -12.49 -30.59
N ASN A 103 -35.79 -13.70 -31.06
CA ASN A 103 -35.60 -14.27 -32.43
C ASN A 103 -34.14 -14.32 -32.91
N GLU A 104 -33.55 -15.41 -33.42
CA GLU A 104 -33.94 -16.74 -33.95
C GLU A 104 -32.72 -17.70 -33.74
N VAL A 105 -32.84 -18.91 -33.21
CA VAL A 105 -33.15 -20.24 -33.84
C VAL A 105 -32.14 -20.74 -34.89
N GLU A 106 -31.48 -21.85 -34.51
CA GLU A 106 -30.86 -22.95 -35.28
C GLU A 106 -29.76 -22.69 -36.33
N ALA A 107 -28.61 -23.38 -36.17
CA ALA A 107 -28.24 -24.53 -37.03
C ALA A 107 -26.85 -25.15 -36.69
N THR A 108 -26.87 -26.45 -36.36
CA THR A 108 -25.88 -27.53 -36.66
C THR A 108 -24.51 -27.56 -35.92
N LYS A 109 -24.30 -28.39 -34.88
CA LYS A 109 -24.00 -29.85 -34.79
C LYS A 109 -22.60 -30.34 -35.26
N MET A 110 -21.92 -31.01 -34.32
CA MET A 110 -20.87 -32.05 -34.41
C MET A 110 -19.44 -31.57 -34.71
N ILE A 111 -18.39 -31.95 -33.95
CA ILE A 111 -17.91 -33.30 -33.60
C ILE A 111 -17.20 -33.30 -32.22
N ALA A 112 -17.32 -34.42 -31.51
CA ALA A 112 -16.71 -34.72 -30.22
C ALA A 112 -15.19 -35.02 -30.32
N ASN A 113 -14.41 -34.56 -29.33
CA ASN A 113 -13.41 -35.39 -28.64
C ASN A 113 -12.80 -34.66 -27.43
N SER A 114 -13.15 -35.17 -26.24
CA SER A 114 -12.28 -35.51 -25.11
C SER A 114 -11.13 -34.58 -24.66
N VAL A 115 -11.34 -34.02 -23.46
CA VAL A 115 -10.41 -33.86 -22.32
C VAL A 115 -9.31 -32.79 -22.44
N GLU A 116 -9.50 -31.67 -21.73
CA GLU A 116 -8.79 -31.30 -20.48
C GLU A 116 -9.43 -30.02 -19.89
N GLU A 117 -9.83 -30.10 -18.62
CA GLU A 117 -10.43 -29.01 -17.84
C GLU A 117 -9.47 -27.82 -17.72
N ASN A 118 -9.84 -26.68 -18.30
CA ASN A 118 -9.27 -25.37 -17.98
C ASN A 118 -10.41 -24.33 -18.03
N ASP A 119 -11.18 -24.23 -16.95
CA ASP A 119 -12.13 -23.13 -16.77
C ASP A 119 -11.38 -21.92 -16.20
N GLU A 120 -10.86 -21.09 -17.11
CA GLU A 120 -10.77 -19.65 -16.89
C GLU A 120 -12.17 -19.09 -16.63
N PRO A 121 -12.41 -18.30 -15.56
CA PRO A 121 -13.67 -17.60 -15.45
C PRO A 121 -13.64 -16.39 -16.40
N SER A 122 -14.31 -16.60 -17.52
CA SER A 122 -14.76 -15.59 -18.49
C SER A 122 -15.24 -14.30 -17.83
N VAL A 123 -14.62 -13.20 -18.26
CA VAL A 123 -14.95 -11.82 -17.95
C VAL A 123 -16.36 -11.50 -18.45
N THR A 124 -17.33 -11.43 -17.53
CA THR A 124 -18.62 -10.77 -17.77
C THR A 124 -18.73 -9.61 -16.78
N GLY A 125 -19.03 -8.42 -17.32
CA GLY A 125 -18.87 -7.12 -16.67
C GLY A 125 -19.38 -7.02 -15.24
N ASP A 126 -18.46 -7.10 -14.28
CA ASP A 126 -18.74 -6.89 -12.87
C ASP A 126 -18.88 -5.38 -12.61
N ILE A 127 -20.12 -4.94 -12.41
CA ILE A 127 -20.43 -3.72 -11.66
C ILE A 127 -19.53 -3.66 -10.40
N ASN A 128 -18.63 -2.66 -10.33
CA ASN A 128 -17.74 -2.45 -9.18
C ASN A 128 -18.58 -2.09 -7.94
N ARG A 129 -19.08 -3.11 -7.23
CA ARG A 129 -19.74 -2.95 -5.94
C ARG A 129 -18.68 -2.66 -4.90
N THR A 130 -18.72 -1.46 -4.32
CA THR A 130 -17.85 -1.10 -3.21
C THR A 130 -18.61 -1.30 -1.90
N TYR A 131 -17.93 -1.88 -0.91
CA TYR A 131 -18.49 -2.10 0.42
C TYR A 131 -17.88 -1.11 1.39
N LYS A 132 -18.71 -0.51 2.23
CA LYS A 132 -18.30 0.40 3.29
C LYS A 132 -18.86 -0.04 4.63
N VAL A 133 -18.08 0.15 5.68
CA VAL A 133 -18.45 -0.06 7.07
C VAL A 133 -18.68 1.30 7.70
N LYS A 134 -19.90 1.54 8.18
CA LYS A 134 -20.29 2.75 8.89
C LYS A 134 -20.44 2.43 10.37
N ILE A 135 -19.82 3.24 11.22
CA ILE A 135 -19.86 3.09 12.68
C ILE A 135 -20.42 4.38 13.28
N LYS A 136 -21.44 4.24 14.12
CA LYS A 136 -21.98 5.33 14.96
C LYS A 136 -21.43 5.15 16.37
N TRP A 137 -20.85 6.20 16.93
CA TRP A 137 -20.19 6.18 18.24
C TRP A 137 -21.05 6.85 19.32
N GLU A 138 -20.78 6.56 20.59
CA GLU A 138 -21.44 7.17 21.75
C GLU A 138 -21.33 8.69 21.82
N ASP A 139 -20.23 9.26 21.32
CA ASP A 139 -19.99 10.71 21.24
C ASP A 139 -20.75 11.38 20.07
N LYS A 140 -21.70 10.66 19.45
CA LYS A 140 -22.46 11.05 18.24
C LYS A 140 -21.59 11.16 16.99
N HIS A 141 -20.31 10.80 17.07
CA HIS A 141 -19.43 10.79 15.91
C HIS A 141 -19.83 9.67 14.95
N LYS A 142 -19.50 9.85 13.67
CA LYS A 142 -19.73 8.86 12.62
C LYS A 142 -18.45 8.63 11.86
N SER A 143 -18.09 7.37 11.69
CA SER A 143 -16.91 6.97 10.92
C SER A 143 -17.33 6.06 9.78
N GLU A 144 -16.67 6.22 8.64
CA GLU A 144 -16.88 5.38 7.47
C GLU A 144 -15.54 4.83 6.97
N TYR A 145 -15.50 3.55 6.65
CA TYR A 145 -14.31 2.86 6.16
C TYR A 145 -14.67 2.01 4.95
N SER A 146 -13.88 2.05 3.88
CA SER A 146 -14.05 1.07 2.81
C SER A 146 -13.58 -0.32 3.29
N LEU A 147 -14.21 -1.37 2.79
CA LEU A 147 -13.84 -2.74 3.14
C LEU A 147 -12.40 -3.03 2.71
N ASN A 148 -11.99 -2.57 1.52
CA ASN A 148 -10.62 -2.74 1.03
C ASN A 148 -9.60 -2.08 1.96
N TRP A 149 -9.88 -0.86 2.43
CA TRP A 149 -8.99 -0.15 3.35
C TRP A 149 -8.80 -0.89 4.68
N LEU A 150 -9.87 -1.52 5.19
CA LEU A 150 -9.81 -2.38 6.37
C LEU A 150 -8.98 -3.64 6.09
N LEU A 151 -9.24 -4.32 4.95
CA LEU A 151 -8.54 -5.55 4.57
C LEU A 151 -7.02 -5.35 4.41
N GLU A 152 -6.60 -4.23 3.83
CA GLU A 152 -5.19 -3.82 3.72
C GLU A 152 -4.53 -3.55 5.07
N ARG A 153 -5.32 -3.26 6.12
CA ARG A 153 -4.84 -2.90 7.47
C ARG A 153 -5.20 -3.94 8.51
N THR A 154 -5.49 -5.17 8.07
CA THR A 154 -5.74 -6.28 8.98
C THR A 154 -4.52 -6.57 9.85
N PHE A 155 -4.76 -6.94 11.11
CA PHE A 155 -3.70 -7.29 12.07
C PHE A 155 -3.20 -8.73 11.93
N THR A 156 -3.55 -9.42 10.84
CA THR A 156 -3.09 -10.79 10.57
C THR A 156 -1.58 -10.81 10.37
N THR A 157 -0.93 -11.92 10.74
CA THR A 157 0.54 -12.05 10.63
C THR A 157 1.03 -11.85 9.18
N ASN A 158 0.30 -12.41 8.21
CA ASN A 158 0.62 -12.25 6.79
C ASN A 158 0.53 -10.79 6.33
N ASN A 159 -0.53 -10.08 6.72
CA ASN A 159 -0.68 -8.68 6.33
C ASN A 159 0.35 -7.76 7.01
N ARG A 160 0.65 -8.00 8.30
CA ARG A 160 1.73 -7.28 8.99
C ARG A 160 3.09 -7.52 8.34
N ALA A 161 3.40 -8.76 7.93
CA ALA A 161 4.64 -9.06 7.22
C ALA A 161 4.71 -8.34 5.85
N LYS A 162 3.60 -8.25 5.11
CA LYS A 162 3.52 -7.48 3.87
C LYS A 162 3.73 -5.99 4.10
N LEU A 163 3.07 -5.41 5.10
CA LEU A 163 3.25 -4.00 5.45
C LEU A 163 4.68 -3.71 5.94
N ASP A 164 5.27 -4.62 6.71
CA ASP A 164 6.68 -4.51 7.13
C ASP A 164 7.62 -4.48 5.92
N GLN A 165 7.38 -5.28 4.88
CA GLN A 165 8.20 -5.22 3.65
C GLN A 165 8.10 -3.86 2.93
N VAL A 166 6.93 -3.22 2.97
CA VAL A 166 6.71 -1.91 2.35
C VAL A 166 7.32 -0.78 3.17
N TYR A 167 7.13 -0.77 4.49
CA TYR A 167 7.60 0.31 5.36
C TYR A 167 9.03 0.14 5.88
N LYS A 168 9.55 -1.09 5.86
CA LYS A 168 10.91 -1.42 6.32
C LYS A 168 11.63 -2.17 5.21
N ILE A 169 12.41 -1.44 4.42
CA ILE A 169 13.35 -2.06 3.49
C ILE A 169 14.31 -2.92 4.31
N ARG A 170 14.34 -4.23 4.04
CA ARG A 170 15.17 -5.18 4.77
C ARG A 170 16.63 -4.96 4.38
N GLN A 171 17.45 -4.61 5.36
CA GLN A 171 18.89 -4.52 5.17
C GLN A 171 19.50 -5.94 5.15
N ILE A 172 20.34 -6.22 4.16
CA ILE A 172 21.02 -7.50 4.00
C ILE A 172 22.52 -7.29 4.28
N PRO A 173 23.06 -7.84 5.37
CA PRO A 173 24.50 -7.76 5.64
C PRO A 173 25.27 -8.60 4.62
N TRP A 174 26.48 -8.16 4.29
CA TRP A 174 27.35 -8.80 3.32
C TRP A 174 28.81 -8.82 3.78
N THR A 175 29.57 -9.79 3.29
CA THR A 175 31.02 -9.93 3.53
C THR A 175 31.83 -9.44 2.34
N SER A 176 33.15 -9.33 2.50
CA SER A 176 34.05 -8.94 1.40
C SER A 176 33.93 -9.84 0.17
N GLU A 177 33.71 -11.14 0.37
CA GLU A 177 33.57 -12.13 -0.71
C GLU A 177 32.31 -11.90 -1.54
N GLN A 178 31.26 -11.33 -0.93
CA GLN A 178 29.98 -11.05 -1.58
C GLN A 178 29.95 -9.66 -2.22
N PHE A 179 30.95 -8.81 -1.96
CA PHE A 179 30.92 -7.40 -2.36
C PHE A 179 30.79 -7.22 -3.88
N GLU A 180 31.49 -8.03 -4.68
CA GLU A 180 31.41 -7.92 -6.14
C GLU A 180 30.02 -8.27 -6.69
N GLN A 181 29.31 -9.17 -6.01
CA GLN A 181 27.97 -9.60 -6.41
C GLN A 181 26.90 -8.58 -6.00
N ILE A 182 27.04 -7.99 -4.81
CA ILE A 182 26.06 -7.04 -4.25
C ILE A 182 26.27 -5.60 -4.73
N CYS A 183 27.51 -5.21 -5.04
CA CYS A 183 27.84 -3.83 -5.41
C CYS A 183 27.39 -3.51 -6.84
N SER A 184 26.13 -3.10 -6.95
CA SER A 184 25.55 -2.69 -8.23
C SER A 184 26.14 -1.38 -8.73
N ARG A 185 26.41 -1.34 -10.04
CA ARG A 185 26.97 -0.19 -10.75
C ARG A 185 25.93 0.39 -11.69
N PHE A 186 25.77 1.71 -11.63
CA PHE A 186 24.81 2.45 -12.43
C PHE A 186 25.53 3.56 -13.20
N ASN A 187 25.02 3.92 -14.38
CA ASN A 187 25.55 5.05 -15.13
C ASN A 187 24.88 6.34 -14.64
N PHE A 188 25.65 7.40 -14.46
CA PHE A 188 25.18 8.70 -13.99
C PHE A 188 24.05 9.28 -14.85
N SER A 189 24.17 9.21 -16.17
CA SER A 189 23.11 9.69 -17.09
C SER A 189 21.78 8.98 -16.85
N ASP A 190 21.84 7.68 -16.60
CA ASP A 190 20.66 6.82 -16.54
C ASP A 190 19.94 7.03 -15.21
N VAL A 191 20.70 7.21 -14.12
CA VAL A 191 20.14 7.54 -12.79
C VAL A 191 19.44 8.89 -12.79
N LEU A 192 19.91 9.86 -13.57
CA LEU A 192 19.26 11.17 -13.67
C LEU A 192 17.97 11.13 -14.49
N ASN A 193 17.96 10.36 -15.59
CA ASN A 193 16.93 10.47 -16.62
C ASN A 193 15.89 9.33 -16.61
N ASP A 194 16.18 8.15 -16.05
CA ASP A 194 15.24 7.00 -16.02
C ASP A 194 14.81 6.68 -14.58
N GLU A 195 13.50 6.79 -14.33
CA GLU A 195 12.89 6.53 -13.02
C GLU A 195 13.09 5.08 -12.54
N ARG A 196 13.11 4.11 -13.45
CA ARG A 196 13.29 2.69 -13.11
C ARG A 196 14.71 2.43 -12.65
N ILE A 197 15.68 3.09 -13.29
CA ILE A 197 17.09 3.00 -12.91
C ILE A 197 17.33 3.70 -11.59
N LEU A 198 16.74 4.89 -11.39
CA LEU A 198 16.77 5.59 -10.10
C LEU A 198 16.19 4.73 -8.98
N LEU A 199 15.00 4.15 -9.18
CA LEU A 199 14.35 3.27 -8.21
C LEU A 199 15.26 2.10 -7.84
N LYS A 200 15.79 1.38 -8.84
CA LYS A 200 16.68 0.25 -8.62
C LYS A 200 17.96 0.65 -7.87
N TRP A 201 18.53 1.82 -8.18
CA TRP A 201 19.68 2.34 -7.46
C TRP A 201 19.38 2.65 -5.99
N LEU A 202 18.23 3.27 -5.69
CA LEU A 202 17.78 3.55 -4.32
C LEU A 202 17.43 2.28 -3.54
N GLU A 203 16.85 1.28 -4.19
CA GLU A 203 16.58 -0.04 -3.61
C GLU A 203 17.88 -0.75 -3.23
N CYS A 204 18.87 -0.77 -4.14
CA CYS A 204 20.19 -1.33 -3.85
C CYS A 204 20.88 -0.60 -2.68
N LEU A 205 20.86 0.73 -2.70
CA LEU A 205 21.45 1.55 -1.63
C LEU A 205 20.76 1.31 -0.28
N SER A 206 19.43 1.17 -0.26
CA SER A 206 18.66 0.97 0.97
C SER A 206 18.75 -0.47 1.50
N THR A 207 18.90 -1.46 0.62
CA THR A 207 19.02 -2.90 0.97
C THR A 207 20.42 -3.28 1.41
N TYR A 208 21.45 -2.86 0.65
CA TYR A 208 22.84 -3.27 0.89
C TYR A 208 23.71 -2.18 1.51
N GLY A 209 23.22 -0.95 1.60
CA GLY A 209 24.00 0.19 2.13
C GLY A 209 25.06 0.73 1.17
N VAL A 210 25.18 0.18 -0.04
CA VAL A 210 26.19 0.59 -1.03
C VAL A 210 25.68 0.42 -2.46
N ALA A 211 26.00 1.39 -3.31
CA ALA A 211 25.85 1.30 -4.76
C ALA A 211 26.82 2.31 -5.40
N ILE A 212 27.32 2.00 -6.59
CA ILE A 212 28.31 2.85 -7.29
C ILE A 212 27.67 3.50 -8.51
N VAL A 213 27.75 4.82 -8.58
CA VAL A 213 27.44 5.58 -9.79
C VAL A 213 28.73 5.83 -10.57
N THR A 214 28.73 5.45 -11.84
CA THR A 214 29.86 5.52 -12.76
C THR A 214 29.62 6.59 -13.82
N ARG A 215 30.69 7.07 -14.47
CA ARG A 215 30.63 8.04 -15.58
C ARG A 215 29.96 9.38 -15.23
N ALA A 216 30.10 9.85 -14.00
CA ALA A 216 29.52 11.11 -13.52
C ALA A 216 30.21 12.39 -14.05
N GLY A 217 31.24 12.25 -14.89
CA GLY A 217 32.10 13.37 -15.30
C GLY A 217 33.09 13.77 -14.20
N VAL A 218 34.07 14.61 -14.56
CA VAL A 218 35.10 15.14 -13.63
C VAL A 218 34.74 16.52 -13.08
N GLU A 219 33.54 17.01 -13.36
CA GLU A 219 33.13 18.38 -13.07
C GLU A 219 32.66 18.57 -11.63
N ILE A 220 32.96 19.75 -11.10
CA ILE A 220 32.51 20.20 -9.77
C ILE A 220 31.03 20.55 -9.86
N GLY A 221 30.16 19.54 -9.75
CA GLY A 221 28.70 19.72 -9.86
C GLY A 221 27.91 18.42 -9.92
N ALA A 222 28.53 17.31 -10.37
CA ALA A 222 27.85 16.03 -10.52
C ALA A 222 27.18 15.53 -9.22
N LEU A 223 27.86 15.72 -8.08
CA LEU A 223 27.30 15.37 -6.76
C LEU A 223 26.03 16.18 -6.43
N LYS A 224 26.00 17.47 -6.75
CA LYS A 224 24.84 18.33 -6.50
C LYS A 224 23.67 17.90 -7.38
N GLN A 225 23.91 17.62 -8.66
CA GLN A 225 22.88 17.14 -9.58
C GLN A 225 22.26 15.81 -9.09
N LEU A 226 23.10 14.85 -8.69
CA LEU A 226 22.63 13.57 -8.16
C LEU A 226 21.84 13.75 -6.86
N ALA A 227 22.32 14.59 -5.94
CA ALA A 227 21.63 14.86 -4.69
C ALA A 227 20.27 15.54 -4.92
N SER A 228 20.22 16.53 -5.81
CA SER A 228 18.97 17.22 -6.20
C SER A 228 17.97 16.30 -6.89
N ARG A 229 18.42 15.22 -7.54
CA ARG A 229 17.53 14.23 -8.16
C ARG A 229 16.75 13.41 -7.13
N VAL A 230 17.33 13.20 -5.94
CA VAL A 230 16.76 12.38 -4.86
C VAL A 230 16.12 13.24 -3.77
N GLY A 231 16.74 14.36 -3.43
CA GLY A 231 16.34 15.21 -2.31
C GLY A 231 17.25 16.43 -2.21
N PHE A 232 17.94 16.58 -1.08
CA PHE A 232 18.81 17.74 -0.83
C PHE A 232 20.08 17.34 -0.07
N LEU A 233 21.14 18.12 -0.26
CA LEU A 233 22.38 17.98 0.51
C LEU A 233 22.19 18.52 1.92
N LYS A 234 22.59 17.75 2.92
CA LYS A 234 22.60 18.20 4.31
C LYS A 234 23.83 19.08 4.54
N ARG A 235 23.61 20.39 4.76
CA ARG A 235 24.68 21.32 5.12
C ARG A 235 25.29 20.96 6.49
N THR A 236 26.61 20.96 6.56
CA THR A 236 27.39 20.77 7.79
C THR A 236 28.33 21.95 8.02
N GLN A 237 29.10 21.93 9.12
CA GLN A 237 30.19 22.89 9.36
C GLN A 237 31.25 22.89 8.24
N TYR A 238 31.35 21.81 7.46
CA TYR A 238 32.26 21.70 6.30
C TYR A 238 31.64 22.22 4.99
N GLY A 239 30.42 22.77 5.05
CA GLY A 239 29.62 23.14 3.88
C GLY A 239 28.66 22.04 3.44
N GLU A 240 28.04 22.23 2.27
CA GLU A 240 27.19 21.23 1.60
C GLU A 240 28.02 20.18 0.85
N THR A 241 29.19 20.57 0.38
CA THR A 241 30.17 19.72 -0.28
C THR A 241 31.56 20.12 0.22
N PHE A 242 32.44 19.14 0.43
CA PHE A 242 33.84 19.38 0.79
C PHE A 242 34.77 18.62 -0.15
N ARG A 243 35.97 19.14 -0.36
CA ARG A 243 36.96 18.54 -1.25
C ARG A 243 37.87 17.59 -0.47
N VAL A 244 37.98 16.35 -0.93
CA VAL A 244 38.85 15.33 -0.34
C VAL A 244 40.09 15.19 -1.21
N GLU A 245 41.24 15.64 -0.70
CA GLU A 245 42.53 15.59 -1.41
C GLU A 245 43.59 14.92 -0.55
N ALA A 246 44.29 13.93 -1.10
CA ALA A 246 45.48 13.38 -0.48
C ALA A 246 46.66 14.32 -0.74
N LYS A 247 47.08 15.10 0.26
CA LYS A 247 48.28 15.95 0.17
C LYS A 247 49.47 15.22 0.77
N PRO A 248 50.55 14.96 0.02
CA PRO A 248 51.78 14.42 0.57
C PRO A 248 52.24 15.29 1.76
N GLY A 249 52.53 14.67 2.91
CA GLY A 249 53.06 15.36 4.10
C GLY A 249 52.04 16.07 5.00
N LYS A 250 50.74 16.15 4.66
CA LYS A 250 49.71 16.71 5.55
C LYS A 250 48.88 15.59 6.19
N VAL A 251 48.78 15.61 7.52
CA VAL A 251 48.02 14.64 8.31
C VAL A 251 46.53 15.03 8.32
N VAL A 252 45.79 14.69 7.28
CA VAL A 252 44.32 14.63 7.35
C VAL A 252 43.92 13.17 7.53
N LEU A 253 43.38 12.83 8.70
CA LEU A 253 43.11 11.44 9.11
C LEU A 253 42.08 10.70 8.24
N LEU A 254 41.28 11.40 7.44
CA LEU A 254 40.29 10.81 6.53
C LEU A 254 40.91 9.96 5.40
N LEU A 255 42.20 10.13 5.09
CA LEU A 255 42.87 9.50 3.94
C LEU A 255 44.12 8.69 4.31
N LYS A 256 44.32 8.33 5.58
CA LYS A 256 45.44 7.44 5.92
C LYS A 256 45.10 6.00 5.51
N ARG A 257 45.85 5.46 4.54
CA ARG A 257 46.12 4.02 4.50
C ARG A 257 46.86 3.67 5.80
N ARG A 258 46.16 3.12 6.78
CA ARG A 258 46.82 2.40 7.89
C ARG A 258 47.48 1.18 7.26
N LYS A 259 48.82 1.20 7.15
CA LYS A 259 49.59 -0.04 7.01
C LYS A 259 49.38 -0.79 8.32
N ILE A 260 48.62 -1.88 8.26
CA ILE A 260 48.57 -2.88 9.32
C ILE A 260 49.89 -3.65 9.15
N TYR A 261 50.76 -3.55 10.16
CA TYR A 261 51.96 -4.36 10.27
C TYR A 261 51.61 -5.70 10.91
#